data_AF-A0A519C9H9-F1
#
_entry.id   AF-A0A519C9H9-F1
#
_cell.length_a   1.000
_cell.length_b   1.000
_cell.length_c   1.000
_cell.angle_alpha   90.00
_cell.angle_beta   90.00
_cell.angle_gamma   90.00
#
_symmetry.space_group_name_H-M   'P 1'
#
loop_
_entity.id
_entity.type
_entity.pdbx_description
1 polymer ?
#
loop_
_entity_poly.entity_id
_entity_poly.type
_entity_poly.pdbx_seq_one_letter_code
_entity_poly.pdbx_strand_id
1 'polypeptide(L)'
;MTNVSDLSERRSKQKNRIRQMLNTVRAEERLNLKGGEDAVAWVKEELCIGCDQCTIVCDDEAIELYDTPLASPILNIDVNRKARVLREPCTGCKLCVLACPTDAIIMIDR
;
A
#
# COMPACT_ATOMS: atom_id res chain seq x y z
N MET A 1 28.77 -15.76 10.91
CA MET A 1 27.95 -14.53 11.00
C MET A 1 27.49 -14.18 9.60
N THR A 2 26.21 -13.84 9.40
CA THR A 2 25.68 -13.50 8.06
C THR A 2 26.11 -12.08 7.68
N ASN A 3 26.62 -11.86 6.47
CA ASN A 3 27.02 -10.53 6.01
C ASN A 3 25.78 -9.67 5.71
N VAL A 4 25.91 -8.35 5.84
CA VAL A 4 24.85 -7.36 5.54
C VAL A 4 24.42 -7.48 4.07
N SER A 5 25.36 -7.71 3.15
CA SER A 5 25.07 -7.96 1.74
C SER A 5 24.12 -9.14 1.55
N ASP A 6 24.44 -10.28 2.18
CA ASP A 6 23.67 -11.52 2.06
C ASP A 6 22.27 -11.37 2.66
N LEU A 7 22.14 -10.60 3.75
CA LEU A 7 20.85 -10.30 4.38
C LEU A 7 19.98 -9.44 3.46
N SER A 8 20.56 -8.43 2.81
CA SER A 8 19.84 -7.52 1.92
C SER A 8 19.27 -8.25 0.69
N GLU A 9 20.07 -9.14 0.10
CA GLU A 9 19.64 -9.92 -1.07
C GLU A 9 18.50 -10.88 -0.72
N ARG A 10 18.57 -11.56 0.44
CA ARG A 10 17.49 -12.43 0.93
C ARG A 10 16.20 -11.65 1.18
N ARG A 11 16.30 -10.47 1.79
CA ARG A 11 15.14 -9.58 2.02
C ARG A 11 14.49 -9.15 0.70
N SER A 12 15.29 -8.79 -0.29
CA SER A 12 14.80 -8.42 -1.63
C SER A 12 14.06 -9.59 -2.30
N LYS A 13 14.66 -10.79 -2.30
CA LYS A 13 14.02 -12.01 -2.83
C LYS A 13 12.70 -12.32 -2.13
N GLN A 14 12.66 -12.18 -0.81
CA GLN A 14 11.44 -12.42 -0.03
C GLN A 14 10.35 -11.37 -0.30
N LYS A 15 10.72 -10.09 -0.43
CA LYS A 15 9.79 -9.01 -0.81
C LYS A 15 9.14 -9.30 -2.17
N ASN A 16 9.95 -9.70 -3.17
CA ASN A 16 9.45 -10.05 -4.51
C ASN A 16 8.49 -11.24 -4.47
N ARG A 17 8.79 -12.26 -3.66
CA ARG A 17 7.90 -13.41 -3.47
C ARG A 17 6.56 -13.02 -2.84
N ILE A 18 6.58 -12.21 -1.77
CA ILE A 18 5.36 -11.73 -1.10
C ILE A 18 4.51 -10.92 -2.07
N ARG A 19 5.14 -10.03 -2.84
CA ARG A 19 4.48 -9.23 -3.89
C ARG A 19 3.75 -10.10 -4.91
N GLN A 20 4.43 -11.11 -5.45
CA GLN A 20 3.81 -12.04 -6.41
C GLN A 20 2.61 -12.75 -5.80
N MET A 21 2.72 -13.21 -4.55
CA MET A 21 1.62 -13.88 -3.86
C MET A 21 0.43 -12.95 -3.64
N LEU A 22 0.66 -11.73 -3.12
CA LEU A 22 -0.40 -10.74 -2.90
C LEU A 22 -1.13 -10.37 -4.19
N ASN A 23 -0.43 -10.28 -5.31
CA ASN A 23 -1.02 -9.94 -6.61
C ASN A 23 -1.91 -11.05 -7.19
N THR A 24 -1.72 -12.31 -6.77
CA THR A 24 -2.56 -13.44 -7.22
C THR A 24 -3.86 -13.58 -6.43
N VAL A 25 -3.88 -13.07 -5.20
CA VAL A 25 -5.09 -13.05 -4.37
C VAL A 25 -5.99 -11.94 -4.94
N ARG A 26 -7.27 -12.22 -5.18
CA ARG A 26 -8.27 -11.26 -5.71
C ARG A 26 -8.12 -10.84 -7.18
N ALA A 27 -7.66 -11.76 -8.05
CA ALA A 27 -7.58 -11.51 -9.50
C ALA A 27 -8.95 -11.14 -10.13
N GLU A 28 -10.05 -11.75 -9.69
CA GLU A 28 -11.40 -11.45 -10.17
C GLU A 28 -11.85 -10.02 -9.77
N GLU A 29 -11.59 -9.61 -8.54
CA GLU A 29 -11.91 -8.26 -8.06
C GLU A 29 -11.15 -7.19 -8.85
N ARG A 30 -9.92 -7.49 -9.31
CA ARG A 30 -9.12 -6.58 -10.15
C ARG A 30 -9.84 -6.17 -11.44
N LEU A 31 -10.65 -7.07 -12.02
CA LEU A 31 -11.40 -6.80 -13.25
C LEU A 31 -12.56 -5.82 -13.01
N ASN A 32 -13.18 -5.88 -11.82
CA ASN A 32 -14.33 -5.06 -11.46
C ASN A 32 -13.94 -3.66 -10.93
N LEU A 33 -12.66 -3.44 -10.65
CA LEU A 33 -12.16 -2.15 -10.19
C LEU A 33 -11.85 -1.22 -11.37
N LYS A 34 -12.30 0.03 -11.25
CA LYS A 34 -11.88 1.16 -12.09
C LYS A 34 -10.36 1.33 -12.01
N GLY A 35 -9.69 1.55 -13.14
CA GLY A 35 -8.23 1.73 -13.20
C GLY A 35 -7.79 2.36 -14.51
N GLY A 36 -6.47 2.49 -14.69
CA GLY A 36 -5.88 3.19 -15.85
C GLY A 36 -5.62 4.67 -15.59
N GLU A 37 -5.30 5.41 -16.66
CA GLU A 37 -4.82 6.79 -16.59
C GLU A 37 -5.85 7.80 -16.03
N ASP A 38 -7.16 7.51 -16.16
CA ASP A 38 -8.22 8.37 -15.63
C ASP A 38 -8.57 8.07 -14.16
N ALA A 39 -7.86 7.13 -13.53
CA ALA A 39 -8.15 6.69 -12.17
C ALA A 39 -6.92 6.77 -11.26
N VAL A 40 -7.13 7.20 -10.01
CA VAL A 40 -6.08 7.30 -9.01
C VAL A 40 -6.49 6.58 -7.73
N ALA A 41 -5.52 5.96 -7.05
CA ALA A 41 -5.78 5.34 -5.76
C ALA A 41 -5.93 6.42 -4.67
N TRP A 42 -6.82 6.18 -3.71
CA TRP A 42 -7.09 7.07 -2.59
C TRP A 42 -7.17 6.27 -1.28
N VAL A 43 -6.58 6.80 -0.22
CA VAL A 43 -6.54 6.14 1.10
C VAL A 43 -7.57 6.77 2.04
N LYS A 44 -8.45 5.94 2.59
CA LYS A 44 -9.32 6.26 3.72
C LYS A 44 -8.52 6.19 5.01
N GLU A 45 -8.19 7.35 5.58
CA GLU A 45 -7.33 7.46 6.75
C GLU A 45 -7.91 6.69 7.96
N GLU A 46 -9.24 6.68 8.09
CA GLU A 46 -9.97 6.02 9.16
C GLU A 46 -9.85 4.49 9.15
N LEU A 47 -9.61 3.89 7.98
CA LEU A 47 -9.41 2.43 7.82
C LEU A 47 -7.93 2.04 7.71
N CYS A 48 -7.04 2.99 7.46
CA CYS A 48 -5.63 2.73 7.28
C CYS A 48 -4.95 2.41 8.62
N ILE A 49 -4.33 1.24 8.72
CA ILE A 49 -3.61 0.80 9.94
C ILE A 49 -2.08 0.96 9.83
N GLY A 50 -1.59 1.61 8.78
CA GLY A 50 -0.14 1.86 8.62
C GLY A 50 0.72 0.62 8.36
N CYS A 51 0.14 -0.50 7.91
CA CYS A 51 0.81 -1.79 7.73
C CYS A 51 1.81 -1.89 6.56
N ASP A 52 2.07 -0.79 5.84
CA ASP A 52 3.02 -0.66 4.72
C ASP A 52 2.91 -1.60 3.50
N GLN A 53 2.01 -2.58 3.48
CA GLN A 53 1.87 -3.54 2.36
C GLN A 53 1.65 -2.88 0.99
N CYS A 54 0.93 -1.77 0.95
CA CYS A 54 0.71 -0.99 -0.28
C CYS A 54 2.03 -0.49 -0.91
N THR A 55 3.03 -0.16 -0.09
CA THR A 55 4.37 0.26 -0.57
C THR A 55 5.17 -0.90 -1.16
N ILE A 56 4.87 -2.14 -0.75
CA ILE A 56 5.53 -3.35 -1.26
C ILE A 56 5.08 -3.67 -2.69
N VAL A 57 3.81 -3.35 -3.01
CA VAL A 57 3.18 -3.65 -4.30
C VAL A 57 3.12 -2.46 -5.27
N CYS A 58 3.51 -1.26 -4.85
CA CYS A 58 3.66 -0.14 -5.77
C CYS A 58 4.98 -0.27 -6.53
N ASP A 59 4.95 -0.26 -7.87
CA ASP A 59 6.17 -0.18 -8.71
C ASP A 59 6.54 1.26 -9.06
N ASP A 60 5.57 2.18 -8.97
CA ASP A 60 5.71 3.56 -9.42
C ASP A 60 6.09 4.53 -8.30
N GLU A 61 6.45 4.01 -7.11
CA GLU A 61 6.80 4.82 -5.92
C GLU A 61 5.71 5.86 -5.53
N ALA A 62 4.45 5.59 -5.90
CA ALA A 62 3.34 6.50 -5.73
C ALA A 62 2.72 6.52 -4.32
N ILE A 63 3.37 5.94 -3.31
CA ILE A 63 2.81 5.80 -1.96
C ILE A 63 3.84 6.20 -0.92
N GLU A 64 3.43 7.11 -0.03
CA GLU A 64 4.23 7.56 1.10
C GLU A 64 3.55 7.21 2.42
N LEU A 65 4.38 6.99 3.45
CA LEU A 65 3.93 6.80 4.82
C LEU A 65 4.22 8.05 5.64
N TYR A 66 3.27 8.46 6.47
CA TYR A 66 3.42 9.58 7.39
C TYR A 66 2.83 9.22 8.75
N ASP A 67 3.30 9.88 9.80
CA ASP A 67 2.78 9.70 11.15
C ASP A 67 1.84 10.87 11.48
N THR A 68 0.72 10.56 12.14
CA THR A 68 -0.29 11.52 12.61
C THR A 68 -0.76 11.09 14.00
N PRO A 69 -1.32 11.95 14.86
CA PRO A 69 -1.92 11.50 16.11
C PRO A 69 -3.09 10.52 15.90
N LEU A 70 -3.27 9.58 16.82
CA LEU A 70 -4.42 8.68 16.79
C LEU A 70 -5.70 9.45 17.11
N ALA A 71 -6.68 9.41 16.19
CA ALA A 71 -8.02 9.92 16.43
C ALA A 71 -8.81 8.99 17.37
N SER A 72 -8.55 9.08 18.68
CA SER A 72 -9.26 8.32 19.72
C SER A 72 -9.63 9.22 20.90
N PRO A 73 -10.87 9.17 21.41
CA PRO A 73 -11.28 9.94 22.58
C PRO A 73 -10.76 9.38 23.91
N ILE A 74 -10.18 8.16 23.91
CA ILE A 74 -9.77 7.43 25.13
C ILE A 74 -8.25 7.24 25.19
N LEU A 75 -7.55 7.37 24.06
CA LEU A 75 -6.11 7.13 23.95
C LEU A 75 -5.42 8.37 23.37
N ASN A 76 -4.35 8.82 24.01
CA ASN A 76 -3.49 9.88 23.50
C ASN A 76 -2.19 9.27 22.95
N ILE A 77 -2.12 9.09 21.63
CA ILE A 77 -0.97 8.51 20.94
C ILE A 77 -0.56 9.45 19.81
N ASP A 78 0.65 9.99 19.88
CA ASP A 78 1.13 10.99 18.91
C ASP A 78 1.55 10.38 17.56
N VAL A 79 1.81 9.07 17.53
CA VAL A 79 2.34 8.35 16.37
C VAL A 79 1.37 7.25 15.93
N ASN A 80 0.57 7.55 14.91
CA ASN A 80 -0.30 6.64 14.19
C ASN A 80 0.07 6.71 12.71
N ARG A 81 0.74 5.67 12.21
CA ARG A 81 1.25 5.66 10.85
C ARG A 81 0.12 5.46 9.83
N LYS A 82 0.14 6.26 8.77
CA LYS A 82 -0.84 6.26 7.68
C LYS A 82 -0.15 6.27 6.33
N ALA A 83 -0.88 5.86 5.30
CA ALA A 83 -0.42 5.91 3.92
C ALA A 83 -1.15 7.01 3.15
N ARG A 84 -0.46 7.67 2.23
CA ARG A 84 -1.06 8.58 1.23
C ARG A 84 -0.57 8.21 -0.16
N VAL A 85 -1.43 8.38 -1.16
CA VAL A 85 -1.08 8.17 -2.57
C VAL A 85 -0.71 9.51 -3.20
N LEU A 86 0.45 9.55 -3.86
CA LEU A 86 0.88 10.65 -4.70
C LEU A 86 0.20 10.52 -6.07
N ARG A 87 -0.59 11.52 -6.45
CA ARG A 87 -1.42 11.42 -7.66
C ARG A 87 -0.60 11.36 -8.94
N GLU A 88 0.50 12.10 -9.02
CA GLU A 88 1.31 12.24 -10.24
C GLU A 88 1.97 10.91 -10.68
N PRO A 89 2.71 10.19 -9.81
CA PRO A 89 3.30 8.90 -10.17
C PRO A 89 2.29 7.72 -10.22
N CYS A 90 1.05 7.89 -9.76
CA CYS A 90 0.08 6.79 -9.73
C CYS A 90 -0.43 6.44 -11.14
N THR A 91 -0.21 5.19 -11.57
CA THR A 91 -0.63 4.68 -12.88
C THR A 91 -2.06 4.12 -12.92
N GLY A 92 -2.75 4.04 -11.77
CA GLY A 92 -4.07 3.44 -11.67
C GLY A 92 -4.07 1.90 -11.84
N CYS A 93 -2.96 1.23 -11.52
CA CYS A 93 -2.76 -0.23 -11.71
C CYS A 93 -3.54 -1.16 -10.76
N LYS A 94 -4.12 -0.58 -9.69
CA LYS A 94 -4.99 -1.21 -8.67
C LYS A 94 -4.33 -2.19 -7.69
N LEU A 95 -3.02 -2.42 -7.77
CA LEU A 95 -2.36 -3.42 -6.92
C LEU A 95 -2.43 -3.08 -5.42
N CYS A 96 -2.30 -1.80 -5.07
CA CYS A 96 -2.38 -1.36 -3.68
C CYS A 96 -3.77 -1.54 -3.05
N VAL A 97 -4.84 -1.45 -3.86
CA VAL A 97 -6.21 -1.73 -3.43
C VAL A 97 -6.35 -3.20 -3.03
N LEU A 98 -5.88 -4.11 -3.89
CA LEU A 98 -5.97 -5.55 -3.65
C LEU A 98 -5.09 -6.01 -2.47
N ALA A 99 -3.94 -5.36 -2.29
CA ALA A 99 -3.01 -5.66 -1.21
C ALA A 99 -3.43 -5.06 0.14
N CYS A 100 -4.42 -4.17 0.20
CA CYS A 100 -4.82 -3.56 1.46
C CYS A 100 -5.62 -4.55 2.32
N PRO A 101 -5.14 -4.93 3.52
CA PRO A 101 -5.83 -5.93 4.34
C PRO A 101 -7.10 -5.39 5.01
N THR A 102 -7.27 -4.06 5.06
CA THR A 102 -8.42 -3.37 5.65
C THR A 102 -9.31 -2.69 4.61
N ASP A 103 -9.05 -2.93 3.32
CA ASP A 103 -9.76 -2.29 2.19
C ASP A 103 -9.81 -0.75 2.32
N ALA A 104 -8.79 -0.15 2.93
CA ALA A 104 -8.66 1.29 3.13
C ALA A 104 -8.36 2.06 1.83
N ILE A 105 -7.89 1.38 0.79
CA ILE A 105 -7.50 2.01 -0.47
C ILE A 105 -8.58 1.74 -1.52
N ILE A 106 -9.06 2.79 -2.17
CA ILE A 106 -10.07 2.72 -3.23
C ILE A 106 -9.58 3.41 -4.50
N MET A 107 -10.26 3.19 -5.62
CA MET A 107 -10.01 3.89 -6.89
C MET A 107 -11.03 5.01 -7.06
N ILE A 108 -10.54 6.21 -7.36
CA ILE A 108 -11.35 7.40 -7.64
C ILE A 108 -10.98 7.97 -9.02
N ASP A 109 -11.81 8.87 -9.54
CA ASP A 109 -11.47 9.71 -10.68
C ASP A 109 -10.31 10.65 -10.36
N ARG A 110 -9.42 10.85 -11.34
CA ARG A 110 -8.24 11.70 -11.20
C ARG A 110 -8.58 13.18 -11.03
#